data_AF-A0A2E7D5G4-F1
#
_entry.id   AF-A0A2E7D5G4-F1
#
_cell.length_a   1.000
_cell.length_b   1.000
_cell.length_c   1.000
_cell.angle_alpha   90.00
_cell.angle_beta   90.00
_cell.angle_gamma   90.00
#
_symmetry.space_group_name_H-M   'P 1'
#
loop_
_entity.id
_entity.type
_entity.pdbx_description
1 polymer ?
#
loop_
_entity_poly.entity_id
_entity_poly.type
_entity_poly.pdbx_seq_one_letter_code
_entity_poly.pdbx_strand_id
1 'polypeptide(L)'
;MSTSAETQHLAAAANRDPDGNWKRWGPYLSERQWGTVREDYSPDGEPWDYFPFEHSHQRAYRWGEDGLLGITDRECRLCFA
;
A
#
# COMPACT_ATOMS: atom_id res chain seq x y z
N MET A 1 -14.45 31.63 -3.24
CA MET A 1 -14.86 30.29 -2.75
C MET A 1 -13.75 29.80 -1.84
N SER A 2 -14.07 29.37 -0.62
CA SER A 2 -13.06 28.84 0.30
C SER A 2 -12.53 27.52 -0.24
N THR A 3 -11.21 27.38 -0.35
CA THR A 3 -10.55 26.15 -0.78
C THR A 3 -10.77 25.09 0.30
N SER A 4 -11.36 23.94 -0.05
CA SER A 4 -11.57 22.87 0.93
C SER A 4 -10.23 22.24 1.34
N ALA A 5 -10.20 21.62 2.52
CA ALA A 5 -9.01 20.88 2.97
C ALA A 5 -8.63 19.76 1.98
N GLU A 6 -9.61 19.12 1.34
CA GLU A 6 -9.38 18.12 0.30
C GLU A 6 -8.70 18.72 -0.93
N THR A 7 -9.16 19.88 -1.41
CA THR A 7 -8.51 20.57 -2.55
C THR A 7 -7.07 20.96 -2.20
N GLN A 8 -6.80 21.36 -0.96
CA GLN A 8 -5.44 21.66 -0.49
C GLN A 8 -4.56 20.40 -0.45
N HIS A 9 -5.06 19.27 0.06
CA HIS A 9 -4.32 18.00 0.06
C HIS A 9 -4.04 17.51 -1.36
N LEU A 10 -5.02 17.57 -2.27
CA LEU A 10 -4.83 17.17 -3.66
C LEU A 10 -3.76 18.02 -4.36
N ALA A 11 -3.75 19.33 -4.13
CA ALA A 11 -2.71 20.23 -4.65
C ALA A 11 -1.32 19.90 -4.06
N ALA A 12 -1.23 19.64 -2.75
CA ALA A 12 0.02 19.23 -2.10
C ALA A 12 0.54 17.87 -2.61
N ALA A 13 -0.36 16.91 -2.87
CA ALA A 13 -0.02 15.63 -3.51
C ALA A 13 0.55 15.83 -4.92
N ALA A 14 -0.12 16.64 -5.74
CA ALA A 14 0.29 16.90 -7.11
C ALA A 14 1.67 17.58 -7.16
N ASN A 15 1.92 18.51 -6.24
CA ASN A 15 3.19 19.25 -6.15
C ASN A 15 4.31 18.47 -5.44
N ARG A 16 4.05 17.26 -4.93
CA ARG A 16 4.98 16.48 -4.09
C ARG A 16 5.58 17.33 -2.97
N ASP A 17 4.74 18.10 -2.30
CA ASP A 17 5.15 19.03 -1.25
C ASP A 17 5.92 18.27 -0.13
N PRO A 18 7.20 18.57 0.09
CA PRO A 18 8.02 17.88 1.09
C PRO A 18 7.58 18.14 2.53
N ASP A 19 6.92 19.27 2.79
CA ASP A 19 6.42 19.66 4.12
C ASP A 19 5.01 19.11 4.38
N GLY A 20 4.32 18.64 3.34
CA GLY A 20 3.01 18.00 3.37
C GLY A 20 3.06 16.60 3.99
N ASN A 21 3.09 16.50 5.31
CA ASN A 21 3.19 15.21 6.02
C ASN A 21 1.85 14.44 6.16
N TRP A 22 0.82 14.82 5.42
CA TRP A 22 -0.52 14.22 5.53
C TRP A 22 -0.57 12.80 4.94
N LYS A 23 0.37 12.43 4.06
CA LYS A 23 0.61 11.05 3.60
C LYS A 23 1.62 10.28 4.45
N ARG A 24 1.91 10.73 5.69
CA ARG A 24 2.88 10.04 6.54
C ARG A 24 2.45 8.62 6.85
N TRP A 25 1.17 8.43 7.14
CA TRP A 25 0.58 7.15 7.52
C TRP A 25 -0.47 6.77 6.49
N GLY A 26 -0.48 5.51 6.09
CA GLY A 26 -1.44 5.02 5.12
C GLY A 26 -1.36 3.51 4.93
N PRO A 27 -2.25 2.95 4.09
CA PRO A 27 -2.33 1.52 3.82
C PRO A 27 -1.24 1.08 2.82
N TYR A 28 0.04 1.30 3.15
CA TYR A 28 1.19 1.00 2.28
C TYR A 28 1.74 -0.43 2.46
N LEU A 29 1.05 -1.28 3.24
CA LEU A 29 1.53 -2.62 3.60
C LEU A 29 1.32 -3.66 2.50
N SER A 30 0.27 -3.53 1.69
CA SER A 30 -0.08 -4.52 0.67
C SER A 30 0.99 -4.69 -0.42
N GLU A 31 1.61 -3.60 -0.87
CA GLU A 31 2.67 -3.65 -1.90
C GLU A 31 3.94 -4.38 -1.42
N ARG A 32 4.23 -4.36 -0.11
CA ARG A 32 5.41 -5.02 0.48
C ARG A 32 5.29 -6.54 0.45
N GLN A 33 4.10 -7.05 0.74
CA GLN A 33 3.87 -8.48 0.91
C GLN A 33 3.89 -9.24 -0.43
N TRP A 34 3.62 -8.56 -1.55
CA TRP A 34 3.67 -9.12 -2.89
C TRP A 34 4.98 -9.87 -3.15
N GLY A 35 6.14 -9.34 -2.76
CA GLY A 35 7.45 -9.95 -3.03
C GLY A 35 7.74 -11.28 -2.30
N THR A 36 6.76 -11.88 -1.62
CA THR A 36 6.95 -13.16 -0.91
C THR A 36 6.18 -14.29 -1.61
N VAL A 37 6.84 -15.44 -1.84
CA VAL A 37 6.26 -16.64 -2.48
C VAL A 37 5.09 -17.26 -1.66
N ARG A 38 4.75 -16.70 -0.50
CA ARG A 38 3.75 -17.24 0.42
C ARG A 38 2.31 -17.17 -0.10
N GLU A 39 2.07 -16.38 -1.15
CA GLU A 39 0.78 -16.31 -1.84
C GLU A 39 0.77 -17.07 -3.17
N ASP A 40 1.77 -17.93 -3.41
CA ASP A 40 1.77 -18.79 -4.58
C ASP A 40 0.74 -19.92 -4.43
N TYR A 41 -0.37 -19.78 -5.14
CA TYR A 41 -1.36 -20.82 -5.34
C TYR A 41 -1.45 -21.26 -6.80
N SER A 42 -0.41 -20.93 -7.59
CA SER A 42 -0.37 -21.32 -8.99
C SER A 42 -0.24 -22.83 -9.12
N PRO A 43 -0.92 -23.46 -10.10
CA PRO A 43 -0.80 -24.89 -10.34
C PRO A 43 0.58 -25.28 -10.87
N ASP A 44 1.30 -24.34 -11.50
CA ASP A 44 2.55 -24.58 -12.23
C ASP A 44 3.80 -24.05 -11.49
N GLY A 45 3.65 -23.40 -10.33
CA GLY A 45 4.77 -22.81 -9.58
C GLY A 45 5.28 -21.49 -10.16
N GLU A 46 4.42 -20.74 -10.85
CA GLU A 46 4.67 -19.42 -11.43
C GLU A 46 3.95 -18.32 -10.62
N PRO A 47 4.49 -17.91 -9.46
CA PRO A 47 3.82 -17.02 -8.51
C PRO A 47 3.50 -15.64 -9.09
N TRP A 48 4.39 -15.11 -9.93
CA TRP A 48 4.28 -13.73 -10.44
C TRP A 48 3.29 -13.58 -11.58
N ASP A 49 3.04 -14.65 -12.33
CA ASP A 49 2.01 -14.69 -13.36
C ASP A 49 0.62 -14.91 -12.73
N TYR A 50 0.53 -15.75 -11.70
CA TYR A 50 -0.71 -16.01 -10.98
C TYR A 50 -1.17 -14.82 -10.11
N PHE A 51 -0.21 -14.14 -9.48
CA PHE A 51 -0.45 -12.99 -8.63
C PHE A 51 0.46 -11.84 -9.05
N PRO A 52 0.09 -11.07 -10.10
CA PRO A 52 0.85 -9.90 -10.55
C PRO A 52 0.81 -8.76 -9.52
N PHE A 53 1.78 -7.84 -9.61
CA PHE A 53 1.94 -6.72 -8.67
C PHE A 53 0.69 -5.85 -8.57
N GLU A 54 -0.03 -5.68 -9.68
CA GLU A 54 -1.27 -4.92 -9.76
C GLU A 54 -2.39 -5.52 -8.89
N HIS A 55 -2.31 -6.78 -8.50
CA HIS A 55 -3.27 -7.39 -7.59
C HIS A 55 -2.91 -7.21 -6.11
N SER A 56 -1.70 -6.74 -5.80
CA SER A 56 -1.19 -6.61 -4.41
C SER A 56 -2.11 -5.76 -3.54
N HIS A 57 -2.59 -4.63 -4.05
CA HIS A 57 -3.50 -3.72 -3.36
C HIS A 57 -4.97 -4.16 -3.38
N GLN A 58 -5.30 -5.24 -4.11
CA GLN A 58 -6.69 -5.70 -4.31
C GLN A 58 -7.02 -6.98 -3.56
N ARG A 59 -6.02 -7.65 -2.96
CA ARG A 59 -6.20 -8.92 -2.26
C ARG A 59 -5.82 -8.82 -0.79
N ALA A 60 -6.53 -9.59 0.02
CA ALA A 60 -6.15 -9.84 1.40
C ALA A 60 -5.06 -10.90 1.43
N TYR A 61 -3.91 -10.57 1.99
CA TYR A 61 -2.84 -11.53 2.25
C TYR A 61 -3.26 -12.50 3.36
N ARG A 62 -3.03 -13.80 3.15
CA ARG A 62 -3.33 -14.84 4.13
C ARG A 62 -2.15 -15.13 5.03
N TRP A 63 -0.93 -14.90 4.53
CA TRP A 63 0.30 -15.27 5.22
C TRP A 63 1.24 -14.07 5.37
N GLY A 64 0.93 -13.19 6.32
CA GLY A 64 1.74 -12.02 6.64
C GLY A 64 1.02 -11.10 7.61
N GLU A 65 1.74 -10.11 8.11
CA GLU A 65 1.16 -9.03 8.93
C GLU A 65 0.51 -7.95 8.05
N ASP A 66 0.72 -7.98 6.73
CA ASP A 66 0.23 -6.96 5.80
C ASP A 66 -1.25 -7.21 5.38
N GLY A 67 -2.09 -7.56 6.37
CA GLY A 67 -3.51 -7.89 6.22
C GLY A 67 -4.40 -6.69 5.86
N LEU A 68 -5.68 -6.96 5.61
CA LEU A 68 -6.68 -5.92 5.33
C LEU A 68 -6.72 -4.89 6.46
N LEU A 69 -6.69 -3.60 6.09
CA LEU A 69 -6.75 -2.44 6.99
C LEU A 69 -5.45 -2.11 7.76
N GLY A 70 -4.34 -2.80 7.46
CA GLY A 70 -3.07 -2.46 8.07
C GLY A 70 -2.59 -1.05 7.65
N ILE A 71 -1.94 -0.34 8.59
CA ILE A 71 -1.42 1.02 8.40
C ILE A 71 0.06 1.06 8.76
N THR A 72 0.85 1.74 7.93
CA THR A 72 2.28 1.94 8.17
C THR A 72 2.69 3.36 7.85
N ASP A 73 3.83 3.78 8.38
CA ASP A 73 4.42 5.02 7.91
C ASP A 73 4.95 4.85 6.48
N ARG A 74 5.05 5.92 5.71
CA ARG A 74 5.45 5.91 4.28
C ARG A 74 6.83 5.29 4.02
N GLU A 75 7.65 5.13 5.06
CA GLU A 75 8.98 4.51 4.96
C GLU A 75 8.97 3.07 5.52
N CYS A 76 7.80 2.54 5.85
CA CYS A 76 7.54 1.19 6.34
C CYS A 76 8.39 0.80 7.56
N ARG A 77 8.61 1.74 8.49
CA ARG A 77 9.38 1.54 9.72
C ARG A 77 8.54 1.02 10.87
N LEU A 78 7.25 1.39 10.92
CA LEU A 78 6.28 1.02 11.93
C LEU A 78 5.03 0.47 11.26
N CYS A 79 4.65 -0.76 11.58
CA CYS A 79 3.49 -1.44 11.00
C CYS A 79 2.45 -1.71 12.09
N PHE A 80 1.19 -1.41 11.80
CA PHE A 80 0.03 -1.80 12.61
C PHE A 80 -0.85 -2.70 11.75
N ALA A 81 -1.07 -3.92 12.22
CA ALA A 81 -1.64 -5.05 11.49
C ALA A 81 -2.66 -5.79 12.35
#